data_AF-A0A848LJ78-F1
#
_entry.id   AF-A0A848LJ78-F1
#
_cell.length_a   1.000
_cell.length_b   1.000
_cell.length_c   1.000
_cell.angle_alpha   90.00
_cell.angle_beta   90.00
_cell.angle_gamma   90.00
#
_symmetry.space_group_name_H-M   'P 1'
#
loop_
_entity.id
_entity.type
_entity.pdbx_description
1 polymer ?
#
loop_
_entity_poly.entity_id
_entity_poly.type
_entity_poly.pdbx_seq_one_letter_code
_entity_poly.pdbx_strand_id
1 'polypeptide(L)'
;MQLCCAACAAPYHANDVSLALKLARCHACDVVYDLAEREGPRLARAPREPSPKLSVPRFFNVEETEEATRISWTWFRMEYLIIGGWGFALDVFSTALLARGLSNGSPLEPGAVGFLCLMLAAGLALTYCALTGFLNKTTIEAREDRLVIRHGPLPWPGNLELSRGELKQLYGKENARRPVFAWHGQGWNLNALDAAGRKRTLLHRLEEPEQVLYLEQQLEKRLGIEDAPVKGELASRHTLQAVM
;
A
#
# COMPACT_ATOMS: atom_id res chain seq x y z
N MET A 1 30.23 9.76 29.21
CA MET A 1 30.37 9.78 27.73
C MET A 1 30.81 11.17 27.33
N GLN A 2 31.90 11.31 26.57
CA GLN A 2 32.46 12.60 26.16
C GLN A 2 32.10 12.83 24.69
N LEU A 3 31.55 14.01 24.37
CA LEU A 3 31.21 14.36 22.99
C LEU A 3 32.50 14.76 22.25
N CYS A 4 32.78 14.14 21.11
CA CYS A 4 33.89 14.53 20.23
C CYS A 4 33.35 15.20 18.95
N CYS A 5 34.15 16.12 18.41
CA CYS A 5 33.92 16.79 17.13
C CYS A 5 34.06 15.80 15.98
N ALA A 6 33.14 15.83 15.01
CA ALA A 6 33.20 14.92 13.86
C ALA A 6 34.24 15.33 12.81
N ALA A 7 34.68 16.60 12.81
CA ALA A 7 35.69 17.10 11.87
C ALA A 7 37.13 16.81 12.34
N CYS A 8 37.43 17.01 13.63
CA CYS A 8 38.79 16.95 14.15
C CYS A 8 38.99 15.96 15.31
N ALA A 9 37.95 15.23 15.70
CA ALA A 9 37.94 14.29 16.83
C ALA A 9 38.29 14.88 18.22
N ALA A 10 38.51 16.20 18.33
CA ALA A 10 38.74 16.85 19.61
C ALA A 10 37.50 16.76 20.53
N PRO A 11 37.69 16.58 21.85
CA PRO A 11 36.58 16.58 22.79
C PRO A 11 35.98 17.99 22.94
N TYR A 12 34.65 18.10 23.01
CA TYR A 12 33.99 19.35 23.35
C TYR A 12 34.17 19.67 24.83
N HIS A 13 34.42 20.94 25.16
CA HIS A 13 34.30 21.42 26.54
C HIS A 13 32.82 21.71 26.87
N ALA A 14 32.47 21.72 28.15
CA ALA A 14 31.10 22.02 28.57
C ALA A 14 30.63 23.42 28.13
N ASN A 15 31.55 24.38 28.04
CA ASN A 15 31.25 25.76 27.62
C ASN A 15 31.04 25.91 26.11
N ASP A 16 31.47 24.91 25.33
CA ASP A 16 31.39 24.89 23.86
C ASP A 16 30.03 24.34 23.36
N VAL A 17 29.18 23.91 24.28
CA VAL A 17 27.90 23.24 24.02
C VAL A 17 26.77 24.06 24.60
N SER A 18 25.91 24.60 23.74
CA SER A 18 24.66 25.24 24.16
C SER A 18 23.51 24.25 24.02
N LEU A 19 23.09 23.65 25.13
CA LEU A 19 21.93 22.75 25.16
C LEU A 19 20.62 23.48 24.82
N ALA A 20 20.53 24.77 25.16
CA ALA A 20 19.36 25.59 24.85
C ALA A 20 19.19 25.82 23.34
N LEU A 21 20.30 26.05 22.63
CA LEU A 21 20.30 26.26 21.18
C LEU A 21 20.50 24.97 20.39
N LYS A 22 20.81 23.85 21.07
CA LYS A 22 21.21 22.57 20.47
C LYS A 22 22.40 22.71 19.52
N LEU A 23 23.32 23.64 19.79
CA LEU A 23 24.52 23.86 18.99
C LEU A 23 25.78 23.54 19.79
N ALA A 24 26.80 23.03 19.11
CA ALA A 24 28.14 22.86 19.66
C ALA A 24 29.19 23.48 18.73
N ARG A 25 30.07 24.33 19.26
CA ARG A 25 31.20 24.91 18.51
C ARG A 25 32.50 24.26 18.94
N CYS A 26 33.26 23.69 18.02
CA CYS A 26 34.51 23.04 18.40
C CYS A 26 35.61 24.07 18.68
N HIS A 27 36.21 24.06 19.87
CA HIS A 27 37.32 24.97 20.20
C HIS A 27 38.57 24.75 19.33
N ALA A 28 38.80 23.53 18.84
CA ALA A 28 40.01 23.18 18.08
C ALA A 28 39.94 23.53 16.58
N CYS A 29 38.75 23.53 15.98
CA CYS A 29 38.58 23.72 14.53
C CYS A 29 37.46 24.69 14.15
N ASP A 30 36.82 25.33 15.13
CA ASP A 30 35.73 26.32 14.99
C ASP A 30 34.48 25.89 14.23
N VAL A 31 34.38 24.62 13.84
CA VAL A 31 33.19 24.07 13.19
C VAL A 31 32.02 24.07 14.17
N VAL A 32 30.89 24.60 13.72
CA VAL A 32 29.61 24.59 14.45
C VAL A 32 28.79 23.40 13.98
N TYR A 33 28.34 22.59 14.94
CA TYR A 33 27.49 21.42 14.70
C TYR A 33 26.13 21.61 15.34
N ASP A 34 25.09 21.21 14.62
CA ASP A 34 23.74 21.05 15.14
C ASP A 34 23.61 19.69 15.84
N LEU A 35 23.37 19.72 17.15
CA LEU A 35 23.16 18.54 17.97
C LEU A 35 21.74 17.98 17.83
N ALA A 36 20.78 18.73 17.26
CA ALA A 36 19.44 18.25 16.98
C ALA A 36 19.42 17.20 15.86
N GLU A 37 20.33 17.30 14.90
CA GLU A 37 20.46 16.35 13.78
C GLU A 37 21.32 15.14 14.13
N ARG A 38 22.03 15.16 15.27
CA ARG A 38 22.87 14.05 15.70
C ARG A 38 21.97 12.91 16.19
N GLU A 39 21.85 11.86 15.37
CA GLU A 39 21.28 10.57 15.82
C GLU A 39 22.08 10.12 17.05
N GLY A 40 21.43 10.12 18.23
CA GLY A 40 22.02 9.61 19.45
C GLY A 40 22.44 8.14 19.32
N PRO A 41 23.18 7.58 20.30
CA PRO A 41 23.44 6.15 20.32
C PRO A 41 22.09 5.44 20.18
N ARG A 42 21.94 4.64 19.12
CA ARG A 42 20.75 3.80 18.91
C ARG A 42 20.67 2.85 20.09
N LEU A 43 19.96 3.25 21.15
CA LEU A 43 19.34 2.30 22.05
C LEU A 43 18.59 1.36 21.12
N ALA A 44 18.98 0.09 21.10
CA ALA A 44 18.26 -0.94 20.37
C ALA A 44 16.79 -0.74 20.69
N ARG A 45 16.02 -0.34 19.67
CA ARG A 45 14.62 0.02 19.82
C ARG A 45 13.97 -1.21 20.45
N ALA A 46 13.39 -1.07 21.64
CA ALA A 46 12.90 -2.20 22.41
C ALA A 46 12.03 -3.09 21.51
N PRO A 47 12.19 -4.43 21.56
CA PRO A 47 11.28 -5.35 20.91
C PRO A 47 9.85 -4.93 21.23
N ARG A 48 9.03 -4.80 20.19
CA ARG A 48 7.63 -4.39 20.35
C ARG A 48 6.94 -5.42 21.24
N GLU A 49 6.19 -4.96 22.24
CA GLU A 49 5.37 -5.87 23.03
C GLU A 49 4.43 -6.66 22.11
N PRO A 50 4.22 -7.96 22.39
CA PRO A 50 3.40 -8.83 21.54
C PRO A 50 2.01 -8.20 21.39
N SER A 51 1.69 -7.84 20.15
CA SER A 51 0.45 -7.14 19.84
C SER A 51 -0.76 -8.03 20.19
N PRO A 52 -1.88 -7.43 20.63
CA PRO A 52 -3.11 -8.18 20.86
C PRO A 52 -3.51 -8.93 19.58
N LYS A 53 -3.97 -10.17 19.73
CA LYS A 53 -4.47 -10.97 18.60
C LYS A 53 -5.71 -10.27 18.03
N LEU A 54 -5.63 -9.82 16.78
CA LEU A 54 -6.76 -9.20 16.10
C LEU A 54 -7.76 -10.27 15.65
N SER A 55 -9.05 -9.99 15.78
CA SER A 55 -10.11 -10.84 15.23
C SER A 55 -10.12 -10.80 13.71
N VAL A 56 -10.60 -11.88 13.09
CA VAL A 56 -10.71 -11.98 11.63
C VAL A 56 -11.66 -10.89 11.09
N PRO A 57 -11.24 -10.02 10.16
CA PRO A 57 -12.10 -9.04 9.53
C PRO A 57 -13.25 -9.71 8.76
N ARG A 58 -14.42 -9.04 8.71
CA ARG A 58 -15.69 -9.60 8.24
C ARG A 58 -15.67 -10.19 6.81
N PHE A 59 -14.76 -9.74 5.95
CA PHE A 59 -14.72 -10.11 4.53
C PHE A 59 -13.60 -11.10 4.18
N PHE A 60 -12.77 -11.48 5.14
CA PHE A 60 -11.67 -12.41 4.91
C PHE A 60 -12.11 -13.84 5.16
N ASN A 61 -11.93 -14.70 4.16
CA ASN A 61 -11.93 -16.13 4.35
C ASN A 61 -10.49 -16.58 4.61
N VAL A 62 -10.25 -17.13 5.80
CA VAL A 62 -8.92 -17.53 6.28
C VAL A 62 -8.90 -19.04 6.44
N GLU A 63 -8.04 -19.68 5.66
CA GLU A 63 -7.76 -21.11 5.72
C GLU A 63 -6.34 -21.28 6.28
N GLU A 64 -6.24 -21.75 7.52
CA GLU A 64 -4.97 -22.11 8.15
C GLU A 64 -4.73 -23.62 8.00
N THR A 65 -3.70 -23.98 7.24
CA THR A 65 -3.18 -25.36 7.15
C THR A 65 -1.83 -25.43 7.86
N GLU A 66 -1.29 -26.62 8.13
CA GLU A 66 0.04 -26.72 8.73
C GLU A 66 1.13 -26.08 7.84
N GLU A 67 0.99 -26.15 6.51
CA GLU A 67 1.98 -25.66 5.56
C GLU A 67 1.79 -24.20 5.11
N ALA A 68 0.54 -23.75 5.05
CA ALA A 68 0.20 -22.46 4.46
C ALA A 68 -0.96 -21.76 5.18
N THR A 69 -0.86 -20.43 5.28
CA THR A 69 -1.99 -19.57 5.64
C THR A 69 -2.51 -18.92 4.36
N ARG A 70 -3.75 -19.24 3.99
CA ARG A 70 -4.42 -18.67 2.82
C ARG A 70 -5.50 -17.70 3.27
N ILE A 71 -5.43 -16.46 2.77
CA ILE A 71 -6.41 -15.41 3.03
C ILE A 71 -7.01 -14.99 1.69
N SER A 72 -8.33 -15.01 1.58
CA SER A 72 -9.01 -14.66 0.33
C SER A 72 -10.26 -13.80 0.54
N TRP A 73 -10.54 -12.92 -0.42
CA TRP A 73 -11.75 -12.10 -0.45
C TRP A 73 -12.14 -11.72 -1.89
N THR A 74 -13.43 -11.49 -2.12
CA THR A 74 -13.98 -11.04 -3.39
C THR A 74 -13.91 -9.53 -3.53
N TRP A 75 -13.79 -9.02 -4.76
CA TRP A 75 -13.82 -7.58 -5.03
C TRP A 75 -15.23 -7.02 -5.16
N PHE A 76 -16.25 -7.88 -5.13
CA PHE A 76 -17.62 -7.53 -5.44
C PHE A 76 -18.11 -6.37 -4.58
N ARG A 77 -18.63 -5.34 -5.26
CA ARG A 77 -19.31 -4.21 -4.65
C ARG A 77 -20.40 -3.68 -5.56
N MET A 78 -21.33 -2.95 -4.96
CA MET A 78 -22.48 -2.40 -5.68
C MET A 78 -22.09 -1.26 -6.63
N GLU A 79 -20.99 -0.54 -6.40
CA GLU A 79 -20.57 0.53 -7.30
C GLU A 79 -20.20 -0.01 -8.69
N TYR A 80 -19.73 -1.26 -8.77
CA TYR A 80 -19.43 -1.90 -10.05
C TYR A 80 -20.69 -2.14 -10.90
N LEU A 81 -21.89 -2.23 -10.30
CA LEU A 81 -23.15 -2.28 -11.06
C LEU A 81 -23.42 -0.97 -11.78
N ILE A 82 -23.18 0.15 -11.09
CA ILE A 82 -23.35 1.48 -11.65
C ILE A 82 -22.31 1.73 -12.75
N ILE A 83 -21.04 1.43 -12.47
CA ILE A 83 -19.93 1.59 -13.43
C ILE A 83 -20.14 0.69 -14.65
N GLY A 84 -20.53 -0.57 -14.44
CA GLY A 84 -20.77 -1.53 -15.52
C GLY A 84 -21.99 -1.16 -16.36
N GLY A 85 -23.08 -0.74 -15.74
CA GLY A 85 -24.28 -0.26 -16.45
C GLY A 85 -23.99 0.97 -17.30
N TRP A 86 -23.24 1.93 -16.76
CA TRP A 86 -22.82 3.13 -17.51
C TRP A 86 -21.87 2.80 -18.66
N GLY A 87 -20.86 1.95 -18.43
CA GLY A 87 -19.93 1.49 -19.47
C GLY A 87 -20.66 0.79 -20.61
N PHE A 88 -21.54 -0.15 -20.27
CA PHE A 88 -22.35 -0.87 -21.25
C PHE A 88 -23.28 0.05 -22.05
N ALA A 89 -23.94 1.01 -21.39
CA ALA A 89 -24.77 1.99 -22.08
C ALA A 89 -23.96 2.84 -23.08
N LEU A 90 -22.74 3.24 -22.70
CA LEU A 90 -21.82 3.99 -23.57
C LEU A 90 -21.37 3.15 -24.78
N ASP A 91 -21.10 1.86 -24.57
CA ASP A 91 -20.73 0.92 -25.64
C ASP A 91 -21.88 0.75 -26.65
N VAL A 92 -23.09 0.50 -26.17
CA VAL A 92 -24.30 0.36 -27.00
C VAL A 92 -24.61 1.65 -27.76
N PHE A 93 -24.53 2.81 -27.09
CA PHE A 93 -24.79 4.10 -27.72
C PHE A 93 -23.77 4.40 -28.83
N SER A 94 -22.48 4.21 -28.56
CA SER A 94 -21.39 4.52 -29.51
C SER A 94 -21.45 3.59 -30.73
N THR A 95 -21.69 2.30 -30.51
CA THR A 95 -21.84 1.31 -31.59
C THR A 95 -23.07 1.57 -32.45
N ALA A 96 -24.21 1.94 -31.85
CA ALA A 96 -25.43 2.28 -32.59
C ALA A 96 -25.25 3.52 -33.48
N LEU A 97 -24.56 4.56 -33.00
CA LEU A 97 -24.28 5.75 -33.81
C LEU A 97 -23.33 5.47 -34.97
N LEU A 98 -22.28 4.68 -34.74
CA LEU A 98 -21.36 4.25 -35.80
C LEU A 98 -22.10 3.41 -36.85
N ALA A 99 -22.93 2.45 -36.43
CA ALA A 99 -23.72 1.62 -37.33
C ALA A 99 -24.71 2.45 -38.17
N ARG A 100 -25.37 3.45 -37.57
CA ARG A 100 -26.26 4.38 -38.26
C ARG A 100 -25.54 5.23 -39.30
N GLY A 101 -24.32 5.68 -38.99
CA GLY A 101 -23.48 6.42 -39.93
C GLY A 101 -23.10 5.60 -41.17
N LEU A 102 -22.82 4.31 -40.97
CA LEU A 102 -22.50 3.38 -42.05
C LEU A 102 -23.73 3.01 -42.90
N SER A 103 -24.91 2.87 -42.29
CA SER A 103 -26.12 2.41 -42.98
C SER A 103 -26.86 3.50 -43.76
N ASN A 104 -26.81 4.76 -43.32
CA ASN A 104 -27.55 5.86 -43.96
C ASN A 104 -26.85 6.44 -45.20
N GLY A 105 -25.68 5.93 -45.59
CA GLY A 105 -24.92 6.41 -46.75
C GLY A 105 -24.32 7.82 -46.58
N SER A 106 -24.55 8.48 -45.45
CA SER A 106 -23.91 9.73 -45.05
C SER A 106 -22.70 9.41 -44.17
N PRO A 107 -21.47 9.38 -44.71
CA PRO A 107 -20.30 9.09 -43.91
C PRO A 107 -20.19 10.11 -42.78
N LEU A 108 -19.98 9.62 -41.56
CA LEU A 108 -19.68 10.47 -40.43
C LEU A 108 -18.35 11.20 -40.70
N GLU A 109 -18.28 12.47 -40.33
CA GLU A 109 -17.03 13.23 -40.37
C GLU A 109 -15.93 12.49 -39.59
N PRO A 110 -14.68 12.43 -40.08
CA PRO A 110 -13.61 11.65 -39.45
C PRO A 110 -13.41 11.98 -37.96
N GLY A 111 -13.61 13.25 -37.55
CA GLY A 111 -13.55 13.67 -36.15
C GLY A 111 -14.65 13.03 -35.29
N ALA A 112 -15.87 12.90 -35.81
CA ALA A 112 -16.98 12.26 -35.11
C ALA A 112 -16.73 10.75 -34.95
N VAL A 113 -16.19 10.09 -35.98
CA VAL A 113 -15.79 8.67 -35.90
C VAL A 113 -14.72 8.49 -34.83
N GLY A 114 -13.67 9.33 -34.83
CA GLY A 114 -12.61 9.28 -33.82
C GLY A 114 -13.15 9.44 -32.39
N PHE A 115 -14.04 10.41 -32.17
CA PHE A 115 -14.68 10.62 -30.87
C PHE A 115 -15.52 9.41 -30.41
N LEU A 116 -16.33 8.84 -31.31
CA LEU A 116 -17.15 7.65 -30.99
C LEU A 116 -16.28 6.42 -30.70
N CYS A 117 -15.17 6.24 -31.41
CA CYS A 117 -14.20 5.17 -31.11
C CYS A 117 -13.57 5.36 -29.72
N LEU A 118 -13.24 6.59 -29.32
CA LEU A 118 -12.73 6.87 -27.97
C LEU A 118 -13.78 6.61 -26.89
N MET A 119 -15.04 7.00 -27.13
CA MET A 119 -16.16 6.71 -26.23
C MET A 119 -16.40 5.20 -26.08
N LEU A 120 -16.37 4.46 -27.19
CA LEU A 120 -16.46 3.00 -27.17
C LEU A 120 -15.28 2.36 -26.41
N ALA A 121 -14.05 2.83 -26.63
CA ALA A 121 -12.90 2.34 -25.88
C ALA A 121 -13.02 2.62 -24.36
N ALA A 122 -13.54 3.80 -23.99
CA ALA A 122 -13.80 4.16 -22.60
C ALA A 122 -14.92 3.29 -21.98
N GLY A 123 -16.00 3.04 -22.71
CA GLY A 123 -17.09 2.18 -22.26
C GLY A 123 -16.61 0.75 -22.02
N LEU A 124 -15.86 0.18 -22.98
CA LEU A 124 -15.26 -1.15 -22.85
C LEU A 124 -14.32 -1.25 -21.65
N ALA A 125 -13.52 -0.21 -21.40
CA ALA A 125 -12.64 -0.16 -20.24
C ALA A 125 -13.43 -0.16 -18.91
N LEU A 126 -14.53 0.62 -18.83
CA LEU A 126 -15.41 0.66 -17.65
C LEU A 126 -16.14 -0.68 -17.44
N THR A 127 -16.68 -1.26 -18.52
CA THR A 127 -17.32 -2.57 -18.52
C THR A 127 -16.35 -3.66 -18.05
N TYR A 128 -15.10 -3.65 -18.55
CA TYR A 128 -14.05 -4.57 -18.09
C TYR A 128 -13.73 -4.38 -16.60
N CYS A 129 -13.57 -3.13 -16.15
CA CYS A 129 -13.35 -2.83 -14.73
C CYS A 129 -14.49 -3.39 -13.86
N ALA A 130 -15.74 -3.20 -14.27
CA ALA A 130 -16.90 -3.74 -13.57
C ALA A 130 -16.88 -5.28 -13.51
N LEU A 131 -16.60 -5.95 -14.63
CA LEU A 131 -16.49 -7.41 -14.68
C LEU A 131 -15.40 -7.94 -13.74
N THR A 132 -14.24 -7.28 -13.71
CA THR A 132 -13.17 -7.65 -12.76
C THR A 132 -13.59 -7.41 -11.32
N GLY A 133 -14.33 -6.33 -11.03
CA GLY A 133 -14.90 -6.10 -9.70
C GLY A 133 -15.88 -7.19 -9.27
N PHE A 134 -16.68 -7.74 -10.19
CA PHE A 134 -17.64 -8.80 -9.87
C PHE A 134 -17.03 -10.18 -9.69
N LEU A 135 -16.09 -10.53 -10.57
CA LEU A 135 -15.60 -11.89 -10.67
C LEU A 135 -14.29 -12.10 -9.92
N ASN A 136 -13.45 -11.06 -9.82
CA ASN A 136 -12.13 -11.25 -9.23
C ASN A 136 -12.20 -11.40 -7.71
N LYS A 137 -11.27 -12.22 -7.25
CA LYS A 137 -10.89 -12.36 -5.85
C LYS A 137 -9.39 -12.13 -5.72
N THR A 138 -8.98 -11.61 -4.58
CA THR A 138 -7.59 -11.65 -4.16
C THR A 138 -7.39 -12.88 -3.30
N THR A 139 -6.31 -13.62 -3.55
CA THR A 139 -5.86 -14.72 -2.70
C THR A 139 -4.40 -14.46 -2.33
N ILE A 140 -4.13 -14.44 -1.04
CA ILE A 140 -2.79 -14.37 -0.47
C ILE A 140 -2.50 -15.73 0.13
N GLU A 141 -1.35 -16.29 -0.22
CA GLU A 141 -0.84 -17.52 0.36
C GLU A 141 0.53 -17.25 0.95
N ALA A 142 0.64 -17.36 2.28
CA ALA A 142 1.90 -17.30 3.00
C ALA A 142 2.31 -18.72 3.40
N ARG A 143 3.54 -19.06 3.03
CA ARG A 143 4.28 -20.25 3.47
C ARG A 143 5.53 -19.77 4.19
N GLU A 144 6.23 -20.67 4.86
CA GLU A 144 7.47 -20.31 5.57
C GLU A 144 8.56 -19.76 4.62
N ASP A 145 8.58 -20.22 3.37
CA ASP A 145 9.61 -19.89 2.36
C ASP A 145 9.19 -18.78 1.38
N ARG A 146 7.89 -18.51 1.21
CA ARG A 146 7.39 -17.59 0.19
C ARG A 146 6.03 -16.96 0.52
N LEU A 147 5.80 -15.80 -0.09
CA LEU A 147 4.52 -15.08 -0.09
C LEU A 147 4.02 -14.96 -1.53
N VAL A 148 2.81 -15.43 -1.79
CA VAL A 148 2.18 -15.39 -3.12
C VAL A 148 0.89 -14.57 -3.05
N ILE A 149 0.73 -13.63 -3.97
CA ILE A 149 -0.47 -12.81 -4.14
C ILE A 149 -1.01 -13.04 -5.55
N ARG A 150 -2.29 -13.41 -5.65
CA ARG A 150 -2.97 -13.65 -6.93
C ARG A 150 -4.32 -12.92 -6.98
N HIS A 151 -4.62 -12.37 -8.14
CA HIS A 151 -5.87 -11.77 -8.55
C HIS A 151 -6.39 -12.55 -9.76
N GLY A 152 -7.63 -13.00 -9.68
CA GLY A 152 -8.27 -13.76 -10.75
C GLY A 152 -9.73 -14.06 -10.42
N PRO A 153 -10.51 -14.61 -11.35
CA PRO A 153 -10.07 -15.32 -12.55
C PRO A 153 -9.74 -14.45 -13.76
N LEU A 154 -10.22 -13.19 -13.83
CA LEU A 154 -9.91 -12.30 -14.94
C LEU A 154 -8.52 -11.65 -14.75
N PRO A 155 -7.76 -11.41 -15.84
CA PRO A 155 -6.44 -10.80 -15.77
C PRO A 155 -6.46 -9.44 -15.08
N TRP A 156 -5.70 -9.31 -14.00
CA TRP A 156 -5.49 -8.03 -13.33
C TRP A 156 -4.02 -7.90 -12.86
N PRO A 157 -3.39 -6.74 -13.02
CA PRO A 157 -2.03 -6.53 -12.55
C PRO A 157 -1.92 -6.62 -11.02
N GLY A 158 -0.74 -6.94 -10.49
CA GLY A 158 -0.50 -7.04 -9.05
C GLY A 158 -0.24 -8.47 -8.55
N ASN A 159 -0.34 -9.47 -9.44
CA ASN A 159 0.12 -10.82 -9.15
C ASN A 159 1.62 -10.79 -8.85
N LEU A 160 2.01 -11.33 -7.70
CA LEU A 160 3.38 -11.26 -7.21
C LEU A 160 3.73 -12.51 -6.41
N GLU A 161 4.99 -12.90 -6.49
CA GLU A 161 5.58 -13.95 -5.68
C GLU A 161 6.91 -13.42 -5.12
N LEU A 162 7.08 -13.51 -3.80
CA LEU A 162 8.26 -13.05 -3.07
C LEU A 162 8.78 -14.18 -2.22
N SER A 163 10.10 -14.40 -2.26
CA SER A 163 10.76 -15.33 -1.34
C SER A 163 10.90 -14.70 0.04
N ARG A 164 10.91 -15.54 1.09
CA ARG A 164 11.11 -15.10 2.48
C ARG A 164 12.41 -14.31 2.66
N GLY A 165 13.47 -14.70 1.97
CA GLY A 165 14.78 -14.04 2.04
C GLY A 165 14.81 -12.64 1.44
N GLU A 166 13.88 -12.33 0.53
CA GLU A 166 13.73 -10.97 -0.03
C GLU A 166 12.96 -10.04 0.89
N LEU A 167 12.15 -10.59 1.81
CA LEU A 167 11.29 -9.84 2.72
C LEU A 167 12.00 -9.52 4.02
N LYS A 168 12.16 -8.23 4.32
CA LYS A 168 12.67 -7.78 5.61
C LYS A 168 11.55 -7.52 6.60
N GLN A 169 10.50 -6.81 6.17
CA GLN A 169 9.40 -6.41 7.04
C GLN A 169 8.13 -6.15 6.23
N LEU A 170 6.97 -6.41 6.82
CA LEU A 170 5.67 -6.00 6.30
C LEU A 170 5.16 -4.80 7.10
N TYR A 171 4.46 -3.87 6.46
CA TYR A 171 3.87 -2.75 7.17
C TYR A 171 2.67 -2.14 6.44
N GLY A 172 1.65 -1.80 7.21
CA GLY A 172 0.51 -1.02 6.76
C GLY A 172 0.83 0.47 6.63
N LYS A 173 0.34 1.11 5.57
CA LYS A 173 0.44 2.56 5.40
C LYS A 173 -0.85 3.14 4.83
N GLU A 174 -1.27 4.27 5.38
CA GLU A 174 -2.36 5.07 4.81
C GLU A 174 -1.97 5.62 3.43
N ASN A 175 -2.87 5.46 2.46
CA ASN A 175 -2.66 5.99 1.13
C ASN A 175 -2.88 7.50 1.12
N ALA A 176 -1.78 8.26 1.10
CA ALA A 176 -1.82 9.73 1.06
C ALA A 176 -2.47 10.28 -0.23
N ARG A 177 -2.61 9.47 -1.29
CA ARG A 177 -3.24 9.90 -2.54
C ARG A 177 -4.73 9.64 -2.49
N ARG A 178 -5.50 10.69 -2.20
CA ARG A 178 -6.95 10.72 -2.43
C ARG A 178 -7.20 10.75 -3.94
N PRO A 179 -7.88 9.76 -4.54
CA PRO A 179 -8.30 9.87 -5.94
C PRO A 179 -9.31 11.02 -6.07
N VAL A 180 -9.14 11.87 -7.09
CA VAL A 180 -10.02 13.04 -7.35
C VAL A 180 -11.50 12.64 -7.49
N PHE A 181 -11.77 11.38 -7.85
CA PHE A 181 -13.11 10.82 -8.04
C PHE A 181 -13.45 9.67 -7.07
N ALA A 182 -12.76 9.53 -5.94
CA ALA A 182 -13.06 8.46 -4.99
C ALA A 182 -14.35 8.75 -4.21
N TRP A 183 -15.35 7.88 -4.42
CA TRP A 183 -16.57 7.82 -3.61
C TRP A 183 -16.34 7.19 -2.22
N HIS A 184 -15.24 6.46 -2.02
CA HIS A 184 -14.84 5.91 -0.73
C HIS A 184 -13.73 6.76 -0.08
N GLY A 185 -13.67 6.72 1.26
CA GLY A 185 -12.71 7.42 2.09
C GLY A 185 -11.24 7.03 1.84
N GLN A 186 -10.36 7.40 2.77
CA GLN A 186 -8.94 7.02 2.74
C GLN A 186 -8.80 5.53 2.44
N GLY A 187 -7.87 5.15 1.57
CA GLY A 187 -7.52 3.75 1.33
C GLY A 187 -6.26 3.39 2.09
N TRP A 188 -6.11 2.13 2.45
CA TRP A 188 -4.89 1.62 3.10
C TRP A 188 -4.15 0.65 2.18
N ASN A 189 -2.83 0.63 2.30
CA ASN A 189 -1.96 -0.23 1.51
C ASN A 189 -1.13 -1.11 2.43
N LEU A 190 -0.98 -2.38 2.06
CA LEU A 190 0.02 -3.27 2.67
C LEU A 190 1.31 -3.18 1.84
N ASN A 191 2.43 -2.93 2.49
CA ASN A 191 3.74 -2.79 1.85
C ASN A 191 4.73 -3.78 2.45
N ALA A 192 5.74 -4.13 1.64
CA ALA A 192 6.91 -4.85 2.06
C ALA A 192 8.15 -3.95 1.96
N LEU A 193 9.04 -4.09 2.93
CA LEU A 193 10.44 -3.69 2.81
C LEU A 193 11.25 -4.89 2.35
N ASP A 194 12.04 -4.70 1.30
CA ASP A 194 12.99 -5.72 0.89
C ASP A 194 14.26 -5.71 1.75
N ALA A 195 15.10 -6.74 1.59
CA ALA A 195 16.39 -6.85 2.28
C ALA A 195 17.32 -5.63 2.03
N ALA A 196 17.17 -4.95 0.89
CA ALA A 196 17.90 -3.74 0.52
C ALA A 196 17.25 -2.44 1.04
N GLY A 197 16.13 -2.52 1.77
CA GLY A 197 15.39 -1.38 2.30
C GLY A 197 14.51 -0.65 1.28
N ARG A 198 14.34 -1.20 0.07
CA ARG A 198 13.40 -0.67 -0.94
C ARG A 198 11.97 -1.06 -0.58
N LYS A 199 11.05 -0.14 -0.84
CA LYS A 199 9.62 -0.30 -0.55
C LYS A 199 8.92 -0.89 -1.77
N ARG A 200 8.11 -1.93 -1.55
CA ARG A 200 7.23 -2.54 -2.56
C ARG A 200 5.82 -2.56 -2.01
N THR A 201 4.84 -2.07 -2.77
CA THR A 201 3.44 -2.20 -2.36
C THR A 201 2.93 -3.56 -2.78
N LEU A 202 2.39 -4.31 -1.82
CA LEU A 202 1.85 -5.66 -2.02
C LEU A 202 0.37 -5.60 -2.37
N LEU A 203 -0.38 -4.78 -1.65
CA LEU A 203 -1.81 -4.63 -1.83
C LEU A 203 -2.19 -3.16 -1.79
N HIS A 204 -3.13 -2.79 -2.64
CA HIS A 204 -3.71 -1.47 -2.72
C HIS A 204 -5.17 -1.48 -2.27
N ARG A 205 -5.65 -0.34 -1.74
CA ARG A 205 -7.08 -0.07 -1.51
C ARG A 205 -7.76 -1.06 -0.55
N LEU A 206 -7.08 -1.44 0.52
CA LEU A 206 -7.76 -2.01 1.69
C LEU A 206 -8.63 -0.91 2.31
N GLU A 207 -9.78 -1.27 2.87
CA GLU A 207 -10.81 -0.33 3.32
C GLU A 207 -10.74 0.04 4.78
N GLU A 208 -10.08 -0.79 5.57
CA GLU A 208 -10.06 -0.64 7.01
C GLU A 208 -8.62 -0.82 7.46
N PRO A 209 -8.17 -0.01 8.44
CA PRO A 209 -6.85 -0.18 9.01
C PRO A 209 -6.71 -1.55 9.68
N GLU A 210 -7.80 -2.09 10.24
CA GLU A 210 -7.84 -3.42 10.85
C GLU A 210 -7.51 -4.53 9.86
N GLN A 211 -7.99 -4.44 8.62
CA GLN A 211 -7.67 -5.40 7.56
C GLN A 211 -6.16 -5.44 7.31
N VAL A 212 -5.52 -4.28 7.28
CA VAL A 212 -4.09 -4.16 7.00
C VAL A 212 -3.28 -4.72 8.16
N LEU A 213 -3.64 -4.39 9.39
CA LEU A 213 -2.95 -4.85 10.60
C LEU A 213 -3.14 -6.36 10.81
N TYR A 214 -4.33 -6.88 10.50
CA TYR A 214 -4.60 -8.31 10.54
C TYR A 214 -3.73 -9.05 9.51
N LEU A 215 -3.69 -8.56 8.27
CA LEU A 215 -2.84 -9.13 7.23
C LEU A 215 -1.36 -9.09 7.63
N GLU A 216 -0.88 -7.95 8.11
CA GLU A 216 0.50 -7.80 8.60
C GLU A 216 0.81 -8.86 9.67
N GLN A 217 -0.02 -8.96 10.72
CA GLN A 217 0.19 -9.91 11.82
C GLN A 217 0.17 -11.38 11.37
N GLN A 218 -0.78 -11.78 10.53
CA GLN A 218 -0.89 -13.17 10.08
C GLN A 218 0.26 -13.56 9.14
N LEU A 219 0.63 -12.67 8.24
CA LEU A 219 1.71 -12.93 7.28
C LEU A 219 3.07 -12.94 7.99
N GLU A 220 3.33 -12.00 8.91
CA GLU A 220 4.56 -11.97 9.70
C GLU A 220 4.71 -13.22 10.57
N LYS A 221 3.62 -13.63 11.25
CA LYS A 221 3.59 -14.85 12.06
C LYS A 221 3.94 -16.09 11.24
N ARG A 222 3.35 -16.24 10.04
CA ARG A 222 3.60 -17.40 9.17
C ARG A 222 4.99 -17.37 8.54
N LEU A 223 5.50 -16.19 8.20
CA LEU A 223 6.82 -16.02 7.59
C LEU A 223 7.94 -16.03 8.63
N GLY A 224 7.65 -15.98 9.93
CA GLY A 224 8.67 -15.82 10.96
C GLY A 224 9.43 -14.51 10.81
N ILE A 225 8.71 -13.41 10.53
CA ILE A 225 9.25 -12.05 10.49
C ILE A 225 9.04 -11.42 11.88
N GLU A 226 10.09 -10.85 12.46
CA GLU A 226 9.99 -10.08 13.70
C GLU A 226 9.47 -8.68 13.40
N ASP A 227 8.38 -8.28 14.06
CA ASP A 227 7.75 -6.97 13.91
C ASP A 227 8.70 -5.85 14.36
N ALA A 228 9.06 -4.99 13.40
CA ALA A 228 9.91 -3.83 13.60
C ALA A 228 9.24 -2.55 13.07
N PRO A 229 9.24 -1.45 13.85
CA PRO A 229 8.54 -0.23 13.48
C PRO A 229 9.17 0.47 12.26
N VAL A 230 8.36 0.68 11.22
CA VAL A 230 8.71 1.35 9.97
C VAL A 230 8.23 2.81 9.99
N LYS A 231 9.09 3.74 9.55
CA LYS A 231 8.73 5.18 9.47
C LYS A 231 7.52 5.39 8.54
N GLY A 232 6.42 5.92 9.09
CA GLY A 232 5.19 6.20 8.37
C GLY A 232 4.26 4.99 8.21
N GLU A 233 4.47 3.95 9.02
CA GLU A 233 3.46 2.91 9.23
C GLU A 233 2.22 3.48 9.94
N LEU A 234 1.09 2.76 9.85
CA LEU A 234 -0.11 3.08 10.62
C LEU A 234 0.24 3.15 12.12
N ALA A 235 -0.20 4.21 12.79
CA ALA A 235 0.04 4.37 14.23
C ALA A 235 -0.42 3.11 14.96
N SER A 236 0.43 2.66 15.88
CA SER A 236 0.43 1.34 16.50
C SER A 236 -0.95 0.73 16.73
N ARG A 237 -1.02 -0.61 16.55
CA ARG A 237 -2.15 -1.53 16.82
C ARG A 237 -3.01 -1.24 18.09
N HIS A 238 -2.52 -0.45 19.05
CA HIS A 238 -3.25 0.03 20.24
C HIS A 238 -4.24 1.18 19.99
N THR A 239 -4.06 2.01 18.97
CA THR A 239 -4.88 3.23 18.80
C THR A 239 -6.30 2.91 18.31
N LEU A 240 -6.52 1.74 17.68
CA LEU A 240 -7.85 1.33 17.21
C LEU A 240 -8.78 0.88 18.36
N GLN A 241 -8.24 0.41 19.49
CA GLN A 241 -9.04 0.12 20.68
C GLN A 241 -9.52 1.37 21.43
N ALA A 242 -8.94 2.54 21.16
CA ALA A 242 -9.34 3.79 21.80
C ALA A 242 -10.45 4.55 21.03
N VAL A 243 -10.91 4.00 19.89
CA VAL A 243 -11.88 4.64 18.99
C VAL A 243 -13.12 3.75 18.73
N MET A 244 -13.17 2.55 19.30
CA MET A 244 -14.39 1.74 19.44
C MET A 244 -15.00 1.90 20.82
#